data_AF-A0AAD3NHS0-F1
#
_entry.id   AF-A0AAD3NHS0-F1
#
_cell.length_a   1.000
_cell.length_b   1.000
_cell.length_c   1.000
_cell.angle_alpha   90.00
_cell.angle_beta   90.00
_cell.angle_gamma   90.00
#
_symmetry.space_group_name_H-M   'P 1'
#
loop_
_entity.id
_entity.type
_entity.pdbx_description
1 polymer ?
#
loop_
_entity_poly.entity_id
_entity_poly.type
_entity_poly.pdbx_seq_one_letter_code
_entity_poly.pdbx_strand_id
1 'polypeptide(L)' 'IYIIGLIADRKFQHFNTVLEAYIKQHFSATLAYKKLMSVLKRYLDVSSRGEQCEPILRTLKALEYIFKFIVRSRMLYSQ' A
#
# COMPACT_ATOMS: atom_id res chain seq x y z
N ILE A 1 3.31 -5.19 -4.49
CA ILE A 1 3.51 -3.73 -4.27
C ILE A 1 3.83 -2.99 -5.58
N TYR A 2 4.30 -3.69 -6.62
CA TYR A 2 4.69 -3.14 -7.92
C TYR A 2 3.73 -2.08 -8.52
N ILE A 3 2.43 -2.35 -8.62
CA ILE A 3 1.45 -1.41 -9.21
C ILE A 3 1.34 -0.11 -8.39
N ILE A 4 1.29 -0.20 -7.06
CA ILE A 4 1.23 0.97 -6.17
C ILE A 4 2.54 1.77 -6.26
N GLY A 5 3.69 1.08 -6.34
CA GLY A 5 5.00 1.71 -6.53
C GLY A 5 5.15 2.42 -7.88
N LEU A 6 4.52 1.90 -8.94
CA LEU A 6 4.48 2.55 -10.25
C LEU A 6 3.64 3.84 -10.22
N ILE A 7 2.46 3.81 -9.59
CA ILE A 7 1.56 4.97 -9.52
C ILE A 7 2.16 6.12 -8.70
N ALA A 8 3.02 5.81 -7.73
CA ALA A 8 3.73 6.80 -6.93
C ALA A 8 4.90 7.50 -7.68
N ASP A 9 5.16 7.13 -8.95
CA ASP A 9 6.05 7.88 -9.83
C ASP A 9 5.37 9.18 -10.30
N ARG A 10 6.16 10.25 -10.40
CA ARG A 10 5.67 11.59 -10.77
C ARG A 10 5.01 11.60 -12.17
N LYS A 11 5.44 10.69 -13.06
CA LYS A 11 4.83 10.51 -14.39
C LYS A 11 3.36 10.07 -14.32
N PHE A 12 2.95 9.44 -13.24
CA PHE A 12 1.60 8.91 -13.03
C PHE A 12 0.81 9.67 -11.97
N GLN A 13 1.23 10.89 -11.58
CA GLN A 13 0.56 11.67 -10.54
C GLN A 13 -0.94 11.89 -10.78
N HIS A 14 -1.40 11.95 -12.04
CA HIS A 14 -2.83 12.08 -12.37
C HIS A 14 -3.66 10.84 -12.01
N PHE A 15 -3.02 9.67 -11.89
CA PHE A 15 -3.68 8.45 -11.42
C PHE A 15 -3.95 8.46 -9.92
N ASN A 16 -3.34 9.37 -9.16
CA ASN A 16 -3.59 9.48 -7.72
C ASN A 16 -5.09 9.66 -7.43
N THR A 17 -5.74 10.60 -8.12
CA THR A 17 -7.19 10.86 -7.95
C THR A 17 -8.05 9.64 -8.32
N VAL A 18 -7.66 8.91 -9.37
CA VAL A 18 -8.36 7.69 -9.79
C VAL A 18 -8.20 6.58 -8.74
N LEU A 19 -7.00 6.42 -8.20
CA LEU A 19 -6.70 5.42 -7.17
C LEU A 19 -7.43 5.74 -5.85
N GLU A 20 -7.50 7.01 -5.46
CA GLU A 20 -8.30 7.48 -4.33
C GLU A 20 -9.79 7.14 -4.50
N ALA A 21 -10.36 7.46 -5.67
CA ALA A 21 -11.74 7.15 -5.99
C ALA A 21 -12.00 5.63 -5.93
N TYR A 22 -11.09 4.82 -6.48
CA TYR A 22 -11.16 3.37 -6.42
C TYR A 22 -11.15 2.86 -4.97
N ILE A 23 -10.21 3.30 -4.13
CA ILE A 23 -10.14 2.91 -2.73
C ILE A 23 -11.45 3.24 -2.00
N LYS A 24 -12.00 4.44 -2.23
CA LYS A 24 -13.19 4.90 -1.53
C LYS A 24 -14.47 4.21 -2.01
N GLN A 25 -14.64 4.02 -3.32
CA GLN A 25 -15.93 3.66 -3.91
C GLN A 25 -16.03 2.20 -4.36
N HIS A 26 -14.91 1.59 -4.75
CA HIS A 26 -14.92 0.30 -5.45
C HIS A 26 -14.14 -0.81 -4.75
N PHE A 27 -13.20 -0.46 -3.88
CA PHE A 27 -12.45 -1.45 -3.14
C PHE A 27 -13.37 -2.24 -2.20
N SER A 28 -13.32 -3.57 -2.30
CA SER A 28 -14.24 -4.49 -1.61
C SER A 28 -13.53 -5.63 -0.87
N ALA A 29 -12.20 -5.73 -0.94
CA ALA A 29 -11.46 -6.84 -0.34
C ALA A 29 -11.31 -6.68 1.18
N THR A 30 -12.26 -7.24 1.94
CA THR A 30 -12.37 -7.11 3.41
C THR A 30 -11.20 -7.75 4.19
N LEU A 31 -10.52 -8.75 3.63
CA LEU A 31 -9.40 -9.44 4.30
C LEU A 31 -8.01 -9.00 3.81
N ALA A 32 -7.94 -8.10 2.84
CA ALA A 32 -6.69 -7.63 2.27
C ALA A 32 -5.76 -7.00 3.32
N TYR A 33 -6.31 -6.35 4.36
CA TYR A 33 -5.52 -5.75 5.44
C TYR A 33 -4.57 -6.75 6.10
N LYS A 34 -4.98 -8.02 6.28
CA LYS A 34 -4.15 -9.06 6.92
C LYS A 34 -2.88 -9.30 6.11
N LYS A 35 -3.04 -9.44 4.79
CA LYS A 35 -1.91 -9.68 3.88
C LYS A 35 -1.02 -8.44 3.78
N LEU A 36 -1.61 -7.26 3.66
CA LEU A 36 -0.87 -6.00 3.56
C LEU A 36 -0.06 -5.70 4.83
N MET A 37 -0.64 -5.90 6.02
CA MET A 37 0.07 -5.78 7.30
C MET A 37 1.22 -6.79 7.44
N SER A 38 0.98 -8.05 7.05
CA SER A 38 2.03 -9.08 7.08
C SER A 38 3.21 -8.74 6.17
N VAL A 39 2.92 -8.22 4.97
CA VAL A 39 3.96 -7.76 4.04
C VAL A 39 4.72 -6.58 4.63
N LEU A 40 4.03 -5.56 5.16
CA LEU A 40 4.69 -4.42 5.82
C LEU A 40 5.61 -4.86 6.96
N LYS A 41 5.14 -5.77 7.83
CA LYS A 41 5.96 -6.32 8.92
C LYS A 41 7.22 -6.98 8.38
N ARG A 42 7.11 -7.80 7.32
CA ARG A 42 8.28 -8.42 6.68
C ARG A 42 9.27 -7.40 6.16
N TYR A 43 8.82 -6.31 5.54
CA TYR A 43 9.72 -5.24 5.07
C TYR A 43 10.46 -4.55 6.22
N LEU A 44 9.77 -4.30 7.34
CA LEU A 44 10.38 -3.72 8.54
C LEU A 44 11.39 -4.68 9.19
N ASP A 45 11.06 -5.97 9.27
CA ASP A 45 11.93 -7.01 9.83
C ASP A 45 13.21 -7.23 8.98
N VAL A 46 13.12 -7.12 7.66
CA VAL A 46 14.30 -7.18 6.77
C VAL A 46 15.14 -5.91 6.90
N SER A 47 14.49 -4.73 6.94
CA SER A 47 15.18 -3.46 7.11
C SER A 47 15.91 -3.34 8.45
N SER A 48 15.36 -3.89 9.53
CA SER A 48 15.97 -3.86 10.85
C SER A 48 17.21 -4.76 10.98
N ARG A 49 17.35 -5.76 10.10
CA ARG A 49 18.51 -6.66 10.01
C ARG A 49 19.68 -6.08 9.20
N GLY A 50 19.51 -4.88 8.63
CA GLY A 50 20.52 -4.27 7.76
C GLY A 50 20.69 -4.98 6.41
N GLU A 51 19.76 -5.87 6.06
CA GLU A 51 19.74 -6.52 4.75
C GLU A 51 19.29 -5.51 3.67
N GLN A 52 19.86 -5.62 2.47
CA GLN A 52 19.48 -4.80 1.31
C GLN A 52 18.00 -5.06 0.98
N CYS A 53 17.13 -4.15 1.42
CA CYS A 53 15.72 -4.15 1.07
C CYS A 53 15.54 -3.51 -0.32
N GLU A 54 14.43 -3.77 -1.00
CA GLU A 54 14.02 -2.96 -2.16
C GLU A 54 14.14 -1.46 -1.83
N PRO A 55 14.33 -0.56 -2.83
CA PRO A 55 14.61 0.85 -2.56
C PRO A 55 13.61 1.42 -1.57
N ILE A 56 14.04 1.68 -0.33
CA ILE A 56 13.15 2.07 0.77
C ILE A 56 12.32 3.31 0.38
N LEU A 57 12.91 4.19 -0.44
CA LEU A 57 12.25 5.33 -1.07
C LEU A 57 11.03 4.95 -1.93
N ARG A 58 11.10 3.86 -2.72
CA ARG A 58 9.94 3.37 -3.49
C ARG A 58 8.88 2.78 -2.57
N THR A 59 9.29 2.06 -1.53
CA THR A 59 8.37 1.50 -0.54
C THR A 59 7.67 2.59 0.28
N LEU A 60 8.40 3.63 0.71
CA LEU A 60 7.87 4.80 1.41
C LEU A 60 6.90 5.60 0.53
N LYS A 61 7.20 5.76 -0.77
CA LYS A 61 6.28 6.37 -1.73
C LYS A 61 4.97 5.58 -1.89
N ALA A 62 5.06 4.25 -1.89
CA ALA A 62 3.88 3.38 -1.95
C ALA A 62 3.15 3.27 -0.58
N LEU A 63 3.81 3.63 0.51
CA LEU A 63 3.35 3.40 1.87
C LEU A 63 2.05 4.15 2.17
N GLU A 64 1.91 5.37 1.67
CA GLU A 64 0.67 6.16 1.79
C GLU A 64 -0.55 5.36 1.30
N TYR A 65 -0.49 4.86 0.07
CA TYR A 65 -1.58 4.07 -0.51
C TYR A 65 -1.74 2.71 0.16
N ILE A 66 -0.66 2.06 0.59
CA ILE A 66 -0.74 0.81 1.35
C ILE A 66 -1.55 1.04 2.62
N PHE A 67 -1.31 2.13 3.36
CA PHE A 67 -2.11 2.47 4.54
C PHE A 67 -3.57 2.74 4.19
N LYS A 68 -3.85 3.48 3.10
CA LYS A 68 -5.22 3.73 2.65
C LYS A 68 -5.97 2.42 2.34
N PHE A 69 -5.33 1.45 1.68
CA PHE A 69 -5.90 0.12 1.44
C PHE A 69 -6.12 -0.68 2.73
N ILE A 70 -5.17 -0.63 3.68
CA ILE A 70 -5.30 -1.30 4.98
C ILE A 70 -6.50 -0.77 5.75
N VAL A 71 -6.60 0.57 5.87
CA VAL A 71 -7.69 1.24 6.60
C VAL A 71 -9.02 0.91 5.94
N ARG A 72 -9.13 1.06 4.61
CA ARG A 72 -10.37 0.76 3.89
C ARG A 72 -10.79 -0.71 4.04
N SER A 73 -9.85 -1.65 3.89
CA SER A 73 -10.10 -3.07 4.07
C SER A 73 -10.61 -3.38 5.47
N ARG A 74 -10.03 -2.74 6.51
CA ARG A 74 -10.48 -2.87 7.89
C ARG A 74 -11.86 -2.32 8.14
N MET A 75 -12.18 -1.15 7.58
CA MET A 75 -13.53 -0.57 7.67
C MET A 75 -14.56 -1.52 7.08
N LEU A 76 -14.32 -2.04 5.87
CA LEU A 76 -15.24 -2.96 5.19
C LEU A 76 -15.43 -4.30 5.93
N TYR A 77 -14.42 -4.77 6.67
CA TYR A 77 -14.55 -5.97 7.50
C TYR A 77 -15.39 -5.76 8.76
N SER A 78 -15.44 -4.53 9.27
CA SER A 78 -16.18 -4.15 10.48
C SER A 78 -17.62 -3.71 10.19
N GLN A 79 -18.01 -3.68 8.91
CA GLN A 79 -19.39 -3.44 8.46
C GLN A 79 -20.13 -4.78 8.36
#